data_AF-A3XG66-F1
#
_entry.id   AF-A3XG66-F1
#
_cell.length_a   1.000
_cell.length_b   1.000
_cell.length_c   1.000
_cell.angle_alpha   90.00
_cell.angle_beta   90.00
_cell.angle_gamma   90.00
#
_symmetry.space_group_name_H-M   'P 1'
#
loop_
_entity.id
_entity.type
_entity.pdbx_description
1 polymer ?
#
loop_
_entity_poly.entity_id
_entity_poly.type
_entity_poly.pdbx_seq_one_letter_code
_entity_poly.pdbx_strand_id
1 'polypeptide(L)'
;MTYLYLIRNYKAESEKLDIKKYDYPDYNICAFKQKFEHGIVYSEEQCREAGGIITKLILPKTDKESLNQWVELIFKSSPMDIEHGWNSEKTKFGPTDDGVGCYFEIKETENNTEIEMYCGC
;
A
#
# COMPACT_ATOMS: atom_id res chain seq x y z
N MET A 1 -1.32 4.30 -6.71
CA MET A 1 -2.77 4.06 -6.87
C MET A 1 -3.54 4.20 -5.56
N THR A 2 -3.10 3.54 -4.49
CA THR A 2 -3.79 3.54 -3.18
C THR A 2 -4.04 4.93 -2.60
N TYR A 3 -3.05 5.82 -2.58
CA TYR A 3 -3.25 7.19 -2.06
C TYR A 3 -4.33 7.97 -2.81
N LEU A 4 -4.33 7.88 -4.15
CA LEU A 4 -5.32 8.55 -4.99
C LEU A 4 -6.74 8.05 -4.72
N TYR A 5 -6.89 6.75 -4.49
CA TYR A 5 -8.16 6.17 -4.06
C TYR A 5 -8.59 6.75 -2.71
N LEU A 6 -7.68 6.80 -1.73
CA LEU A 6 -8.00 7.33 -0.40
C LEU A 6 -8.44 8.78 -0.44
N ILE A 7 -7.69 9.68 -1.08
CA ILE A 7 -8.05 11.11 -1.15
C ILE A 7 -9.34 11.40 -1.92
N ARG A 8 -9.81 10.46 -2.77
CA ARG A 8 -11.06 10.60 -3.52
C ARG A 8 -12.28 10.08 -2.78
N ASN A 9 -12.09 9.13 -1.86
CA ASN A 9 -13.19 8.41 -1.20
C ASN A 9 -13.29 8.68 0.29
N TYR A 10 -12.22 9.21 0.91
CA TYR A 10 -12.15 9.44 2.35
C TYR A 10 -11.65 10.85 2.63
N LYS A 11 -12.28 11.50 3.61
CA LYS A 11 -11.81 12.79 4.12
C LYS A 11 -10.46 12.62 4.82
N ALA A 12 -9.47 13.45 4.47
CA ALA A 12 -8.23 13.55 5.23
C ALA A 12 -8.48 14.23 6.58
N GLU A 13 -8.03 13.59 7.66
CA GLU A 13 -8.13 14.13 9.03
C GLU A 13 -6.83 14.78 9.50
N SER A 14 -5.74 14.60 8.75
CA SER A 14 -4.48 15.26 9.00
C SER A 14 -3.89 15.86 7.72
N GLU A 15 -3.02 16.85 7.90
CA GLU A 15 -2.00 17.15 6.90
C GLU A 15 -1.05 15.95 6.71
N LYS A 16 -0.15 16.06 5.73
CA LYS A 16 0.94 15.08 5.59
C LYS A 16 1.90 15.22 6.76
N LEU A 17 2.21 14.10 7.40
CA LEU A 17 3.12 13.95 8.53
C LEU A 17 4.36 13.18 8.08
N ASP A 18 5.41 13.20 8.91
CA ASP A 18 6.65 12.43 8.70
C ASP A 18 7.24 12.61 7.29
N ILE A 19 7.15 13.83 6.74
CA ILE A 19 7.53 14.13 5.37
C ILE A 19 9.05 14.00 5.22
N LYS A 20 9.49 13.14 4.29
CA LYS A 20 10.86 13.09 3.78
C LYS A 20 10.88 13.54 2.33
N LYS A 21 11.98 14.13 1.92
CA LYS A 21 12.22 14.55 0.54
C LYS A 21 13.44 13.83 -0.02
N TYR A 22 13.52 13.72 -1.34
CA TYR A 22 14.72 13.20 -1.99
C TYR A 22 15.94 14.06 -1.64
N ASP A 23 17.11 13.45 -1.63
CA ASP A 23 18.37 14.19 -1.49
C ASP A 23 18.59 15.12 -2.69
N TYR A 24 18.14 14.71 -3.88
CA TYR A 24 18.14 15.53 -5.09
C TYR A 24 17.09 15.03 -6.12
N PRO A 25 16.25 15.91 -6.71
CA PRO A 25 16.00 17.28 -6.27
C PRO A 25 15.19 17.33 -4.97
N ASP A 26 15.55 18.25 -4.08
CA ASP A 26 15.11 18.34 -2.68
C ASP A 26 13.68 18.89 -2.46
N TYR A 27 12.94 19.16 -3.53
CA TYR A 27 11.55 19.65 -3.45
C TYR A 27 10.51 18.53 -3.56
N ASN A 28 10.90 17.34 -4.02
CA ASN A 28 9.99 16.21 -4.19
C ASN A 28 9.89 15.41 -2.90
N ILE A 29 8.66 15.26 -2.38
CA ILE A 29 8.37 14.36 -1.25
C ILE A 29 8.60 12.92 -1.71
N CYS A 30 9.40 12.18 -0.95
CA CYS A 30 9.68 10.77 -1.18
C CYS A 30 9.11 9.86 -0.10
N ALA A 31 8.68 10.40 1.04
CA ALA A 31 7.91 9.65 2.02
C ALA A 31 6.98 10.58 2.78
N PHE A 32 5.82 10.07 3.17
CA PHE A 32 4.94 10.76 4.11
C PHE A 32 3.95 9.77 4.75
N LYS A 33 3.31 10.22 5.82
CA LYS A 33 2.15 9.58 6.46
C LYS A 33 0.94 10.51 6.42
N GLN A 34 -0.26 9.97 6.26
CA GLN A 34 -1.49 10.75 6.37
C GLN A 34 -2.62 9.93 6.98
N LYS A 35 -3.41 10.58 7.84
CA LYS A 35 -4.60 9.99 8.46
C LYS A 35 -5.85 10.39 7.69
N PHE A 36 -6.75 9.43 7.53
CA PHE A 36 -8.05 9.59 6.94
C PHE A 36 -9.12 9.17 7.95
N GLU A 37 -10.35 9.59 7.70
CA GLU A 37 -11.51 9.18 8.49
C GLU A 37 -11.64 7.66 8.59
N HIS A 38 -12.41 7.20 9.57
CA HIS A 38 -12.58 5.78 9.90
C HIS A 38 -11.28 5.09 10.37
N GLY A 39 -10.31 5.85 10.89
CA GLY A 39 -9.10 5.30 11.50
C GLY A 39 -8.09 4.74 10.49
N ILE A 40 -8.18 5.15 9.23
CA ILE A 40 -7.27 4.71 8.17
C ILE A 40 -5.97 5.52 8.25
N VAL A 41 -4.83 4.83 8.27
CA VAL A 41 -3.51 5.48 8.21
C VAL A 41 -2.76 4.99 6.99
N TYR A 42 -2.42 5.94 6.12
CA TYR A 42 -1.59 5.71 4.94
C TYR A 42 -0.15 6.14 5.21
N SER A 43 0.81 5.41 4.69
CA SER A 43 2.18 5.91 4.52
C SER A 43 2.81 5.37 3.25
N GLU A 44 3.70 6.16 2.66
CA GLU A 44 4.55 5.72 1.55
C GLU A 44 6.00 6.08 1.80
N GLU A 45 6.91 5.28 1.26
CA GLU A 45 8.34 5.54 1.23
C GLU A 45 8.93 5.03 -0.11
N GLN A 46 9.56 5.96 -0.84
CA GLN A 46 10.19 5.75 -2.14
C GLN A 46 11.51 6.55 -2.25
N CYS A 47 12.14 6.87 -1.12
CA CYS A 47 13.34 7.70 -1.07
C CYS A 47 14.59 7.06 -1.69
N ARG A 48 14.53 5.77 -2.07
CA ARG A 48 15.61 5.06 -2.75
C ARG A 48 15.32 5.01 -4.25
N GLU A 49 16.15 5.63 -5.07
CA GLU A 49 15.97 5.75 -6.53
C GLU A 49 15.78 4.39 -7.25
N ALA A 50 16.37 3.31 -6.73
CA ALA A 50 16.26 1.96 -7.30
C ALA A 50 15.57 0.95 -6.35
N GLY A 51 14.94 1.41 -5.27
CA GLY A 51 14.44 0.53 -4.20
C GLY A 51 12.98 0.13 -4.31
N GLY A 52 12.29 0.52 -5.39
CA GLY A 52 10.84 0.40 -5.49
C GLY A 52 10.09 1.35 -4.55
N ILE A 53 8.77 1.21 -4.52
CA ILE A 53 7.88 1.99 -3.66
C ILE A 53 7.29 1.05 -2.61
N ILE A 54 7.43 1.42 -1.34
CA ILE A 54 6.73 0.77 -0.23
C ILE A 54 5.56 1.66 0.17
N THR A 55 4.36 1.10 0.12
CA THR A 55 3.14 1.72 0.63
C THR A 55 2.60 0.87 1.76
N LYS A 56 2.16 1.50 2.84
CA LYS A 56 1.57 0.82 3.99
C LYS A 56 0.23 1.44 4.34
N LEU A 57 -0.76 0.60 4.53
CA LEU A 57 -2.11 0.96 4.92
C LEU A 57 -2.45 0.27 6.23
N ILE A 58 -2.75 1.05 7.27
CA ILE A 58 -3.26 0.54 8.53
C ILE A 58 -4.76 0.84 8.57
N LEU A 59 -5.54 -0.21 8.77
CA LEU A 59 -6.99 -0.19 8.87
C LEU A 59 -7.40 -0.64 10.28
N PRO A 60 -8.58 -0.22 10.76
CA PRO A 60 -9.23 -0.93 11.85
C PRO A 60 -9.33 -2.43 11.55
N LYS A 61 -9.46 -3.26 12.58
CA LYS A 61 -9.65 -4.70 12.41
C LYS A 61 -10.78 -4.97 11.41
N THR A 62 -10.42 -5.57 10.27
CA THR A 62 -11.31 -5.84 9.14
C THR A 62 -11.29 -7.33 8.87
N ASP A 63 -12.40 -7.89 8.39
CA ASP A 63 -12.47 -9.30 8.03
C ASP A 63 -11.58 -9.61 6.83
N LYS A 64 -10.98 -10.81 6.84
CA LYS A 64 -9.99 -11.23 5.84
C LYS A 64 -10.57 -11.34 4.43
N GLU A 65 -11.85 -11.66 4.29
CA GLU A 65 -12.49 -11.78 2.98
C GLU A 65 -12.62 -10.42 2.29
N SER A 66 -13.13 -9.41 3.01
CA SER A 66 -13.19 -8.03 2.54
C SER A 66 -11.80 -7.47 2.20
N LEU A 67 -10.78 -7.79 3.01
CA LEU A 67 -9.41 -7.35 2.75
C LEU A 67 -8.85 -7.96 1.45
N ASN A 68 -9.05 -9.26 1.25
CA ASN A 68 -8.61 -9.93 0.02
C ASN A 68 -9.33 -9.35 -1.20
N GLN A 69 -10.64 -9.14 -1.12
CA GLN A 69 -11.40 -8.53 -2.19
C GLN A 69 -10.92 -7.10 -2.49
N TRP A 70 -10.61 -6.32 -1.45
CA TRP A 70 -10.06 -4.98 -1.60
C TRP A 70 -8.71 -5.01 -2.34
N VAL A 71 -7.79 -5.91 -1.95
CA VAL A 71 -6.48 -6.09 -2.64
C VAL A 71 -6.69 -6.41 -4.12
N GLU A 72 -7.59 -7.36 -4.44
CA GLU A 72 -7.89 -7.72 -5.82
C GLU A 72 -8.48 -6.56 -6.63
N LEU A 73 -9.35 -5.75 -6.03
CA LEU A 73 -9.94 -4.58 -6.70
C LEU A 73 -8.89 -3.48 -6.94
N ILE A 74 -8.00 -3.24 -5.98
CA ILE A 74 -6.88 -2.30 -6.15
C ILE A 74 -5.95 -2.80 -7.25
N PHE A 75 -5.60 -4.09 -7.27
CA PHE A 75 -4.77 -4.64 -8.34
C PHE A 75 -5.45 -4.54 -9.71
N LYS A 76 -6.74 -4.92 -9.82
CA LYS A 76 -7.52 -4.80 -11.08
C LYS A 76 -7.64 -3.37 -11.60
N SER A 77 -7.52 -2.37 -10.74
CA SER A 77 -7.55 -0.97 -11.15
C SER A 77 -6.27 -0.50 -11.85
N SER A 78 -5.17 -1.26 -11.75
CA SER A 78 -3.91 -1.05 -12.45
C SER A 78 -3.24 -2.40 -12.73
N PRO A 79 -3.82 -3.22 -13.63
CA PRO A 79 -3.34 -4.57 -13.87
C PRO A 79 -1.92 -4.55 -14.44
N MET A 80 -1.12 -5.54 -14.07
CA MET A 80 0.21 -5.78 -14.61
C MET A 80 0.15 -6.95 -15.61
N ASP A 81 1.08 -6.97 -16.57
CA ASP A 81 1.15 -8.03 -17.60
C ASP A 81 1.61 -9.40 -17.05
N ILE A 82 2.02 -9.44 -15.79
CA ILE A 82 2.50 -10.65 -15.09
C ILE A 82 1.34 -11.25 -14.31
N GLU A 83 1.22 -12.58 -14.32
CA GLU A 83 0.22 -13.29 -13.54
C GLU A 83 0.47 -13.08 -12.04
N HIS A 84 -0.56 -12.65 -11.31
CA HIS A 84 -0.52 -12.50 -9.87
C HIS A 84 -1.51 -13.45 -9.21
N GLY A 85 -1.16 -13.96 -8.04
CA GLY A 85 -1.97 -14.90 -7.29
C GLY A 85 -1.79 -14.78 -5.78
N TRP A 86 -2.73 -15.34 -5.04
CA TRP A 86 -2.64 -15.47 -3.59
C TRP A 86 -1.76 -16.66 -3.21
N ASN A 87 -1.00 -16.53 -2.11
CA ASN A 87 -0.43 -17.69 -1.44
C ASN A 87 -1.53 -18.57 -0.81
N SER A 88 -1.16 -19.78 -0.40
CA SER A 88 -2.09 -20.76 0.20
C SER A 88 -2.86 -20.21 1.40
N GLU A 89 -2.22 -19.35 2.20
CA GLU A 89 -2.81 -18.75 3.40
C GLU A 89 -3.64 -17.50 3.12
N LYS A 90 -3.68 -16.99 1.88
CA LYS A 90 -4.31 -15.72 1.50
C LYS A 90 -3.86 -14.54 2.38
N THR A 91 -2.56 -14.45 2.61
CA THR A 91 -1.90 -13.36 3.33
C THR A 91 -0.95 -12.58 2.44
N LYS A 92 -0.56 -13.14 1.29
CA LYS A 92 0.32 -12.49 0.30
C LYS A 92 -0.28 -12.64 -1.09
N PHE A 93 -0.36 -11.54 -1.84
CA PHE A 93 -0.76 -11.50 -3.25
C PHE A 93 0.38 -10.88 -4.06
N GLY A 94 0.82 -11.55 -5.13
CA GLY A 94 1.96 -11.08 -5.92
C GLY A 94 2.20 -11.95 -7.16
N PRO A 95 3.25 -11.66 -7.94
CA PRO A 95 3.67 -12.49 -9.07
C PRO A 95 3.73 -13.98 -8.72
N THR A 96 3.13 -14.83 -9.55
CA THR A 96 3.09 -16.28 -9.30
C THR A 96 4.43 -16.97 -9.52
N ASP A 97 5.36 -16.30 -10.21
CA ASP A 97 6.74 -16.74 -10.44
C ASP A 97 7.73 -16.19 -9.42
N ASP A 98 7.24 -15.49 -8.38
CA ASP A 98 8.05 -14.75 -7.40
C ASP A 98 9.05 -13.76 -8.05
N GLY A 99 8.72 -13.28 -9.25
CA GLY A 99 9.55 -12.39 -10.05
C GLY A 99 9.39 -10.91 -9.71
N VAL A 100 9.76 -10.07 -10.67
CA VAL A 100 9.62 -8.62 -10.59
C VAL A 100 8.15 -8.23 -10.61
N GLY A 101 7.72 -7.32 -9.74
CA GLY A 101 6.33 -6.87 -9.71
C GLY A 101 5.90 -6.21 -8.42
N CYS A 102 4.57 -6.19 -8.23
CA CYS A 102 3.94 -5.64 -7.04
C CYS A 102 3.45 -6.76 -6.11
N TYR A 103 3.83 -6.66 -4.86
CA TYR A 103 3.44 -7.57 -3.80
C TYR A 103 2.56 -6.84 -2.80
N PHE A 104 1.53 -7.52 -2.31
CA PHE A 104 0.69 -7.11 -1.21
C PHE A 104 0.84 -8.14 -0.10
N GLU A 105 1.12 -7.70 1.11
CA GLU A 105 1.20 -8.55 2.31
C GLU A 105 0.24 -8.02 3.37
N ILE A 106 -0.61 -8.91 3.89
CA ILE A 106 -1.59 -8.62 4.93
C ILE A 106 -1.06 -9.16 6.25
N LYS A 107 -0.89 -8.25 7.22
CA LYS A 107 -0.48 -8.54 8.59
C LYS A 107 -1.62 -8.15 9.53
N GLU A 108 -2.20 -9.16 10.17
CA GLU A 108 -3.28 -8.94 11.13
C GLU A 108 -2.73 -8.83 12.56
N THR A 109 -3.24 -7.85 13.31
CA THR A 109 -3.03 -7.74 14.76
C THR A 109 -4.36 -7.89 15.49
N GLU A 110 -4.34 -7.83 16.82
CA GLU A 110 -5.56 -7.87 17.64
C GLU A 110 -6.51 -6.69 17.33
N ASN A 111 -5.96 -5.50 17.12
CA ASN A 111 -6.74 -4.27 17.00
C ASN A 111 -6.87 -3.73 15.57
N ASN A 112 -5.89 -4.05 14.72
CA ASN A 112 -5.73 -3.43 13.40
C ASN A 112 -5.38 -4.48 12.35
N THR A 113 -5.60 -4.12 11.09
CA THR A 113 -5.02 -4.84 9.95
C THR A 113 -4.07 -3.93 9.19
N GLU A 114 -2.91 -4.46 8.86
CA GLU A 114 -1.91 -3.78 8.05
C GLU A 114 -1.81 -4.43 6.68
N ILE A 115 -1.77 -3.61 5.63
CA ILE A 115 -1.49 -4.02 4.27
C ILE A 115 -0.23 -3.30 3.83
N GLU A 116 0.83 -4.05 3.58
CA GLU A 116 2.06 -3.55 2.99
C GLU A 116 2.05 -3.88 1.49
N MET A 117 2.30 -2.88 0.66
CA MET A 117 2.44 -3.00 -0.78
C MET A 117 3.85 -2.62 -1.16
N TYR A 118 4.55 -3.51 -1.84
CA TYR A 118 5.87 -3.28 -2.39
C TYR A 118 5.84 -3.45 -3.90
N CYS A 119 6.22 -2.43 -4.66
CA CYS A 119 6.39 -2.51 -6.10
C CYS A 119 7.83 -2.18 -6.45
N GLY A 120 8.57 -3.13 -7.00
CA GLY A 120 9.97 -2.97 -7.35
C GLY A 120 10.32 -3.64 -8.69
N CYS A 121 11.47 -3.25 -9.25
CA CYS A 121 12.09 -3.80 -10.45
C CYS A 121 13.34 -4.59 -10.06
#